data_AF-A0AAD5WHW2-F1
#
_entry.id   AF-A0AAD5WHW2-F1
#
_cell.length_a   1.000
_cell.length_b   1.000
_cell.length_c   1.000
_cell.angle_alpha   90.00
_cell.angle_beta   90.00
_cell.angle_gamma   90.00
#
_symmetry.space_group_name_H-M   'P 1'
#
loop_
_entity.id
_entity.type
_entity.pdbx_description
1 polymer ?
#
loop_
_entity_poly.entity_id
_entity_poly.type
_entity_poly.pdbx_seq_one_letter_code
_entity_poly.pdbx_strand_id
1 'polypeptide(L)'
;MGLVASCVLSVTGDERVCKFCYGDDEQIGGWIRPCMCSGSLKWVHLRCFEHWMEKAPAQQQMQCQTCRFVYIKSWVLKPFSEWCRPAIKLSAWECIEIFLDTYSTYKFLRGFILVMEGERSIIMQSLHFIFWRVFIATDRRLAYYASLGRLMLSSIFVISVRDCIPDSERPSIDS
;
A
#
# COMPACT_ATOMS: atom_id res chain seq x y z
N MET A 1 -41.91 46.56 -9.75
CA MET A 1 -40.44 46.72 -9.68
C MET A 1 -39.89 45.58 -8.84
N GLY A 2 -39.46 44.50 -9.48
CA GLY A 2 -38.89 43.33 -8.79
C GLY A 2 -37.56 42.99 -9.44
N LEU A 3 -36.46 43.37 -8.79
CA LEU A 3 -35.11 43.02 -9.23
C LEU A 3 -34.78 41.66 -8.62
N VAL A 4 -34.88 40.62 -9.45
CA VAL A 4 -34.21 39.34 -9.22
C VAL A 4 -32.70 39.59 -9.26
N ALA A 5 -32.08 39.64 -8.09
CA ALA A 5 -30.63 39.64 -7.96
C ALA A 5 -30.12 38.25 -8.35
N SER A 6 -29.87 38.05 -9.66
CA SER A 6 -29.04 36.96 -10.14
C SER A 6 -27.60 37.24 -9.68
N CYS A 7 -27.21 36.61 -8.57
CA CYS A 7 -25.82 36.45 -8.20
C CYS A 7 -25.17 35.46 -9.17
N VAL A 8 -24.72 36.00 -10.30
CA VAL A 8 -23.69 35.35 -11.13
C VAL A 8 -22.44 35.29 -10.25
N LEU A 9 -22.12 34.10 -9.72
CA LEU A 9 -20.83 33.85 -9.06
C LEU A 9 -19.74 34.18 -10.09
N SER A 10 -18.95 35.19 -9.77
CA SER A 10 -17.69 35.50 -10.42
C SER A 10 -16.78 34.27 -10.33
N VAL A 11 -16.62 33.56 -11.44
CA VAL A 11 -15.57 32.54 -11.58
C VAL A 11 -14.25 33.30 -11.76
N THR A 12 -13.60 33.61 -10.65
CA THR A 12 -12.19 34.01 -10.60
C THR A 12 -11.33 32.78 -10.88
N GLY A 13 -10.50 32.89 -11.92
CA GLY A 13 -9.84 31.77 -12.61
C GLY A 13 -8.68 31.06 -11.88
N ASP A 14 -8.74 30.83 -10.57
CA ASP A 14 -7.76 29.98 -9.86
C ASP A 14 -8.30 29.31 -8.58
N GLU A 15 -9.62 29.26 -8.40
CA GLU A 15 -10.22 28.64 -7.20
C GLU A 15 -10.28 27.11 -7.37
N ARG A 16 -9.31 26.43 -6.78
CA ARG A 16 -9.37 24.98 -6.59
C ARG A 16 -10.48 24.71 -5.58
N VAL A 17 -11.58 24.13 -6.04
CA VAL A 17 -12.69 23.71 -5.19
C VAL A 17 -12.69 22.20 -5.07
N CYS A 18 -12.86 21.68 -3.85
CA CYS A 18 -12.88 20.24 -3.59
C CYS A 18 -14.13 19.59 -4.18
N LYS A 19 -13.94 18.54 -5.00
CA LYS A 19 -15.04 17.76 -5.62
C LYS A 19 -16.08 17.20 -4.64
N PHE A 20 -15.72 16.93 -3.39
CA PHE A 20 -16.61 16.25 -2.43
C PHE A 20 -17.28 17.19 -1.42
N CYS A 21 -16.56 18.17 -0.89
CA CYS A 21 -17.10 19.09 0.12
C CYS A 21 -17.44 20.48 -0.44
N TYR A 22 -17.07 20.77 -1.69
CA TYR A 22 -17.28 22.07 -2.35
C TYR A 22 -16.65 23.27 -1.63
N GLY A 23 -15.70 23.03 -0.72
CA GLY A 23 -14.89 24.06 -0.07
C GLY A 23 -13.55 24.26 -0.76
N ASP A 24 -12.95 25.42 -0.52
CA ASP A 24 -11.64 25.88 -0.99
C ASP A 24 -10.56 25.90 0.12
N ASP A 25 -10.94 25.60 1.37
CA ASP A 25 -10.05 25.57 2.53
C ASP A 25 -8.99 24.45 2.47
N GLU A 26 -7.72 24.77 2.67
CA GLU A 26 -6.66 23.77 2.81
C GLU A 26 -6.80 23.00 4.13
N GLN A 27 -7.35 21.78 4.07
CA GLN A 27 -7.48 20.88 5.22
C GLN A 27 -6.16 20.19 5.57
N ILE A 28 -6.05 19.71 6.82
CA ILE A 28 -4.91 18.92 7.31
C ILE A 28 -4.68 17.71 6.39
N GLY A 29 -3.57 17.70 5.65
CA GLY A 29 -3.24 16.67 4.65
C GLY A 29 -3.12 17.19 3.22
N GLY A 30 -3.51 18.45 2.96
CA GLY A 30 -3.33 19.12 1.68
C GLY A 30 -4.27 18.66 0.58
N TRP A 31 -3.98 19.14 -0.64
CA TRP A 31 -4.72 18.82 -1.86
C TRP A 31 -4.10 17.64 -2.59
N ILE A 32 -4.96 16.77 -3.13
CA ILE A 32 -4.58 15.64 -3.97
C ILE A 32 -5.29 15.72 -5.32
N ARG A 33 -4.60 15.27 -6.37
CA ARG A 33 -5.09 15.02 -7.73
C ARG A 33 -5.12 13.52 -8.00
N PRO A 34 -6.19 12.79 -7.60
CA PRO A 34 -6.20 11.34 -7.70
C PRO A 34 -6.35 10.83 -9.14
N CYS A 35 -6.81 11.66 -10.09
CA CYS A 35 -7.10 11.23 -11.46
C CYS A 35 -6.88 12.32 -12.51
N MET A 36 -6.94 11.93 -13.78
CA MET A 36 -6.77 12.79 -14.95
C MET A 36 -8.03 13.60 -15.35
N CYS A 37 -8.94 13.87 -14.41
CA CYS A 37 -10.06 14.76 -14.70
C CYS A 37 -9.57 16.19 -14.98
N SER A 38 -10.37 16.97 -15.71
CA SER A 38 -10.11 18.38 -15.99
C SER A 38 -10.97 19.30 -15.12
N GLY A 39 -10.60 20.59 -15.05
CA GLY A 39 -11.30 21.60 -14.26
C GLY A 39 -11.20 21.36 -12.74
N SER A 40 -12.23 21.78 -12.00
CA SER A 40 -12.33 21.62 -10.54
C SER A 40 -12.45 20.15 -10.10
N LEU A 41 -12.96 19.26 -10.96
CA LEU A 41 -13.14 17.83 -10.67
C LEU A 41 -11.84 17.05 -10.41
N LYS A 42 -10.68 17.66 -10.71
CA LYS A 42 -9.36 17.05 -10.49
C LYS A 42 -8.82 17.29 -9.08
N TRP A 43 -9.31 18.31 -8.38
CA TRP A 43 -8.81 18.73 -7.08
C TRP A 43 -9.71 18.22 -5.95
N VAL A 44 -9.09 17.59 -4.96
CA VAL A 44 -9.79 17.03 -3.81
C VAL A 44 -8.92 17.20 -2.56
N HIS A 45 -9.50 17.44 -1.39
CA HIS A 45 -8.75 17.31 -0.14
C HIS A 45 -8.40 15.85 0.14
N LEU A 46 -7.20 15.60 0.67
CA LEU A 46 -6.75 14.25 1.04
C LEU A 46 -7.77 13.56 1.97
N ARG A 47 -8.21 14.24 3.03
CA ARG A 47 -9.20 13.71 3.99
C ARG A 47 -10.55 13.40 3.36
N CYS A 48 -11.04 14.30 2.49
CA CYS A 48 -12.31 14.07 1.79
C CYS A 48 -12.21 12.85 0.86
N PHE A 49 -11.07 12.67 0.21
CA PHE A 49 -10.81 11.54 -0.68
C PHE A 49 -10.68 10.22 0.10
N GLU A 50 -9.94 10.20 1.21
CA GLU A 50 -9.82 9.04 2.10
C GLU A 50 -11.18 8.62 2.65
N HIS A 51 -11.97 9.58 3.15
CA HIS A 51 -13.32 9.32 3.65
C HIS A 51 -14.27 8.81 2.57
N TRP A 52 -14.16 9.34 1.34
CA TRP A 52 -14.92 8.84 0.21
C TRP A 52 -14.48 7.41 -0.16
N MET A 53 -13.18 7.14 -0.17
CA MET A 53 -12.63 5.80 -0.45
C MET A 53 -13.14 4.75 0.52
N GLU A 54 -13.24 5.05 1.82
CA GLU A 54 -13.77 4.11 2.82
C GLU A 54 -15.21 3.66 2.54
N LYS A 55 -16.03 4.53 1.95
CA LYS A 55 -17.45 4.30 1.69
C LYS A 55 -17.75 3.86 0.26
N ALA A 56 -16.82 4.09 -0.65
CA ALA A 56 -17.03 3.82 -2.07
C ALA A 56 -17.09 2.30 -2.36
N PRO A 57 -17.91 1.86 -3.34
CA PRO A 57 -17.88 0.48 -3.84
C PRO A 57 -16.49 0.10 -4.35
N ALA A 58 -16.14 -1.20 -4.28
CA ALA A 58 -14.83 -1.71 -4.68
C ALA A 58 -14.38 -1.24 -6.08
N GLN A 59 -15.29 -1.19 -7.06
CA GLN A 59 -14.98 -0.69 -8.40
C GLN A 59 -14.54 0.78 -8.40
N GLN A 60 -15.21 1.63 -7.62
CA GLN A 60 -14.90 3.05 -7.52
C GLN A 60 -13.67 3.31 -6.65
N GLN A 61 -13.30 2.39 -5.75
CA GLN A 61 -12.04 2.47 -5.01
C GLN A 61 -10.81 2.20 -5.88
N MET A 62 -10.98 1.57 -7.05
CA MET A 62 -9.87 1.20 -7.92
C MET A 62 -9.66 2.21 -9.05
N GLN A 63 -10.74 2.82 -9.55
CA GLN A 63 -10.68 3.75 -10.66
C GLN A 63 -11.70 4.88 -10.53
N CYS A 64 -11.39 6.02 -11.16
CA CYS A 64 -12.30 7.15 -11.24
C CYS A 64 -13.53 6.80 -12.09
N GLN A 65 -14.73 7.07 -11.59
CA GLN A 65 -15.99 6.81 -12.31
C GLN A 65 -16.20 7.72 -13.53
N THR A 66 -15.56 8.90 -13.56
CA THR A 66 -15.72 9.88 -14.63
C THR A 66 -14.75 9.62 -15.79
N CYS A 67 -13.45 9.57 -15.50
CA CYS A 67 -12.41 9.41 -16.53
C CYS A 67 -11.85 7.98 -16.66
N ARG A 68 -12.31 7.04 -15.81
CA ARG A 68 -11.84 5.63 -15.75
C ARG A 68 -10.34 5.46 -15.47
N PHE A 69 -9.65 6.52 -15.06
CA PHE A 69 -8.26 6.45 -14.64
C PHE A 69 -8.11 5.56 -13.40
N VAL A 70 -7.19 4.60 -13.45
CA VAL A 70 -6.88 3.71 -12.32
C VAL A 70 -5.98 4.45 -11.34
N TYR A 71 -6.40 4.51 -10.08
CA TYR A 71 -5.66 5.25 -9.06
C TYR A 71 -4.27 4.66 -8.82
N ILE A 72 -3.26 5.53 -8.71
CA ILE A 72 -1.89 5.12 -8.38
C ILE A 72 -1.82 4.92 -6.87
N LYS A 73 -1.82 3.66 -6.43
CA LYS A 73 -1.71 3.27 -5.01
C LYS A 73 -0.28 2.89 -4.66
N SER A 74 0.20 3.34 -3.50
CA SER A 74 1.49 2.92 -2.95
C SER A 74 1.39 2.60 -1.47
N TRP A 75 2.18 1.62 -1.04
CA TRP A 75 2.38 1.33 0.37
C TRP A 75 3.31 2.38 0.98
N VAL A 76 2.81 3.10 1.97
CA VAL A 76 3.57 4.12 2.70
C VAL A 76 3.60 3.74 4.18
N LEU A 77 4.69 4.11 4.86
CA LEU A 77 4.77 3.92 6.30
C LEU A 77 3.78 4.89 6.97
N LYS A 78 3.03 4.37 7.94
CA LYS A 78 2.24 5.20 8.83
C LYS A 78 3.18 6.09 9.65
N PRO A 79 2.74 7.28 10.09
CA PRO A 79 3.42 8.02 11.14
C PRO A 79 3.59 7.16 12.39
N PHE A 80 4.72 7.29 13.10
CA PHE A 80 5.01 6.47 14.29
C PHE A 80 3.91 6.52 15.37
N SER A 81 3.18 7.64 15.47
CA SER A 81 2.06 7.81 16.40
C SER A 81 0.86 6.91 16.12
N GLU A 82 0.70 6.45 14.87
CA GLU A 82 -0.40 5.60 14.43
C GLU A 82 -0.02 4.12 14.37
N TRP A 83 1.20 3.77 14.78
CA TRP A 83 1.65 2.38 14.81
C TRP A 83 0.93 1.65 15.93
N CYS A 84 0.10 0.68 15.55
CA CYS A 84 -0.58 -0.18 16.50
C CYS A 84 0.24 -1.45 16.74
N ARG A 85 0.13 -2.02 17.93
CA ARG A 85 0.70 -3.35 18.18
C ARG A 85 -0.12 -4.39 17.41
N PRO A 86 0.47 -5.18 16.49
CA PRO A 86 -0.28 -6.17 15.74
C PRO A 86 -0.83 -7.23 16.70
N ALA A 87 -2.07 -7.68 16.46
CA ALA A 87 -2.81 -8.60 17.33
C ALA A 87 -2.32 -10.05 17.18
N ILE A 88 -1.03 -10.26 17.43
CA ILE A 88 -0.36 -11.55 17.25
C ILE A 88 -0.46 -12.33 18.54
N LYS A 89 -1.27 -13.37 18.52
CA LYS A 89 -1.41 -14.33 19.62
C LYS A 89 -0.60 -15.58 19.28
N LEU A 90 0.69 -15.53 19.58
CA LEU A 90 1.59 -16.68 19.44
C LEU A 90 1.63 -17.45 20.76
N SER A 91 1.48 -18.77 20.69
CA SER A 91 1.77 -19.64 21.82
C SER A 91 3.28 -19.89 21.93
N ALA A 92 3.75 -20.36 23.08
CA ALA A 92 5.15 -20.73 23.25
C ALA A 92 5.58 -21.82 22.25
N TRP A 93 4.68 -22.76 21.94
CA TRP A 93 4.91 -23.81 20.96
C TRP A 93 5.10 -23.25 19.55
N GLU A 94 4.23 -22.33 19.12
CA GLU A 94 4.34 -21.67 17.82
C GLU A 94 5.66 -20.89 17.68
N CYS A 95 6.11 -20.23 18.74
CA CYS A 95 7.42 -19.59 18.76
C CYS A 95 8.55 -20.61 18.56
N ILE A 96 8.52 -21.74 19.27
CA ILE A 96 9.51 -22.81 19.11
C ILE A 96 9.51 -23.35 17.68
N GLU A 97 8.33 -23.60 17.10
CA GLU A 97 8.19 -24.03 15.71
C GLU A 97 8.82 -23.01 14.74
N ILE A 98 8.51 -21.71 14.89
CA ILE A 98 9.11 -20.64 14.09
C ILE A 98 10.63 -20.61 14.21
N PHE A 99 11.16 -20.74 15.43
CA PHE A 99 12.61 -20.75 15.66
C PHE A 99 13.28 -21.95 15.00
N LEU A 100 12.69 -23.15 15.11
CA LEU A 100 13.20 -24.36 14.47
C LEU A 100 13.15 -24.27 12.94
N ASP A 101 12.04 -23.76 12.38
CA ASP A 101 11.84 -23.59 10.94
C ASP A 101 12.83 -22.56 10.38
N THR A 102 13.04 -21.45 11.10
CA THR A 102 14.05 -20.42 10.76
C THR A 102 15.45 -20.99 10.80
N TYR A 103 15.81 -21.73 11.86
CA TYR A 103 17.12 -22.36 11.99
C TYR A 103 17.39 -23.40 10.91
N SER A 104 16.40 -24.26 10.60
CA SER A 104 16.52 -25.24 9.52
C SER A 104 16.69 -24.56 8.16
N THR A 105 15.91 -23.52 7.88
CA THR A 105 16.04 -22.71 6.65
C THR A 105 17.42 -22.06 6.55
N TYR A 106 17.90 -21.43 7.62
CA TYR A 106 19.25 -20.86 7.68
C TYR A 106 20.34 -21.92 7.40
N LYS A 107 20.25 -23.09 8.05
CA LYS A 107 21.18 -24.20 7.84
C LYS A 107 21.12 -24.75 6.41
N PHE A 108 19.94 -24.74 5.80
CA PHE A 108 19.76 -25.11 4.40
C PHE A 108 20.47 -24.10 3.49
N LEU A 109 20.23 -22.80 3.66
CA LEU A 109 20.86 -21.74 2.86
C LEU A 109 22.39 -21.74 3.01
N ARG A 110 22.91 -21.83 4.23
CA ARG A 110 24.36 -21.96 4.47
C ARG A 110 24.93 -23.20 3.81
N GLY A 111 24.19 -24.31 3.90
CA GLY A 111 24.55 -25.55 3.24
C GLY A 111 24.65 -25.42 1.72
N PHE A 112 23.76 -24.64 1.12
CA PHE A 112 23.76 -24.37 -0.31
C PHE A 112 24.98 -23.53 -0.73
N ILE A 113 25.33 -22.51 0.07
CA ILE A 113 26.55 -21.70 -0.15
C ILE A 113 27.81 -22.59 -0.10
N LEU A 114 27.93 -23.46 0.89
CA LEU A 114 29.08 -24.39 0.99
C LEU A 114 29.15 -25.40 -0.16
N VAL A 115 28.01 -25.77 -0.75
CA VAL A 115 27.99 -26.60 -1.98
C VAL A 115 28.51 -25.80 -3.17
N MET A 116 28.13 -24.51 -3.29
CA MET A 116 28.62 -23.62 -4.36
C MET A 116 30.13 -23.39 -4.26
N GLU A 117 30.68 -23.38 -3.05
CA GLU A 117 32.12 -23.31 -2.78
C GLU A 117 32.84 -24.66 -2.97
N GLY A 118 32.11 -25.75 -3.20
CA GLY A 118 32.65 -27.10 -3.38
C GLY A 118 33.04 -27.82 -2.08
N GLU A 119 32.79 -27.22 -0.92
CA GLU A 119 33.15 -27.76 0.39
C GLU A 119 32.15 -28.80 0.92
N ARG A 120 30.98 -28.94 0.28
CA ARG A 120 29.91 -29.84 0.72
C ARG A 120 29.35 -30.69 -0.42
N SER A 121 29.06 -31.96 -0.13
CA SER A 121 28.43 -32.87 -1.09
C SER A 121 27.00 -32.45 -1.42
N ILE A 122 26.70 -32.40 -2.72
CA ILE A 122 25.36 -32.13 -3.27
C ILE A 122 24.33 -33.13 -2.73
N ILE A 123 24.68 -34.40 -2.52
CA ILE A 123 23.74 -35.44 -2.07
C ILE A 123 23.15 -35.08 -0.70
N MET A 124 24.00 -34.69 0.25
CA MET A 124 23.56 -34.31 1.60
C MET A 124 22.70 -33.05 1.60
N GLN A 125 23.01 -32.09 0.71
CA GLN A 125 22.22 -30.89 0.54
C GLN A 125 20.87 -31.18 -0.12
N SER A 126 20.82 -32.08 -1.09
CA SER A 126 19.58 -32.53 -1.75
C SER A 126 18.65 -33.24 -0.76
N LEU A 127 19.16 -34.11 0.10
CA LEU A 127 18.36 -34.74 1.16
C LEU A 127 17.80 -33.69 2.14
N HIS A 128 18.62 -32.72 2.54
CA HIS A 128 18.17 -31.63 3.41
C HIS A 128 17.11 -30.75 2.73
N PHE A 129 17.24 -30.48 1.42
CA PHE A 129 16.22 -29.77 0.65
C PHE A 129 14.89 -30.53 0.64
N ILE A 130 14.91 -31.84 0.41
CA ILE A 130 13.68 -32.66 0.39
C ILE A 130 13.00 -32.61 1.76
N PHE A 131 13.76 -32.80 2.84
CA PHE A 131 13.23 -32.65 4.21
C PHE A 131 12.64 -31.26 4.44
N TRP A 132 13.39 -30.21 4.10
CA TRP A 132 12.94 -28.83 4.25
C TRP A 132 11.66 -28.54 3.46
N ARG A 133 11.57 -29.05 2.23
CA ARG A 133 10.38 -28.90 1.38
C ARG A 133 9.16 -29.60 1.96
N VAL A 134 9.32 -30.79 2.53
CA VAL A 134 8.21 -31.59 3.07
C VAL A 134 7.68 -30.99 4.38
N PHE A 135 8.56 -30.52 5.26
CA PHE A 135 8.17 -30.12 6.61
C PHE A 135 7.99 -28.61 6.79
N ILE A 136 8.85 -27.79 6.16
CA ILE A 136 8.93 -26.35 6.42
C ILE A 136 8.28 -25.56 5.29
N ALA A 137 8.59 -25.87 4.04
CA ALA A 137 8.01 -25.18 2.88
C ALA A 137 6.69 -25.80 2.40
N THR A 138 5.85 -26.26 3.32
CA THR A 138 4.48 -26.68 3.02
C THR A 138 3.58 -25.48 2.80
N ASP A 139 2.56 -25.61 1.94
CA ASP A 139 1.60 -24.54 1.65
C ASP A 139 0.94 -23.99 2.93
N ARG A 140 0.64 -24.86 3.90
CA ARG A 140 0.07 -24.48 5.20
C ARG A 140 1.02 -23.56 5.99
N ARG A 141 2.30 -23.92 6.10
CA ARG A 141 3.31 -23.12 6.83
C ARG A 141 3.56 -21.79 6.13
N LEU A 142 3.70 -21.80 4.82
CA LEU A 142 3.86 -20.58 4.01
C LEU A 142 2.65 -19.66 4.11
N ALA A 143 1.43 -20.20 4.05
CA ALA A 143 0.21 -19.42 4.22
C ALA A 143 0.09 -18.80 5.62
N TYR A 144 0.55 -19.52 6.65
CA TYR A 144 0.64 -19.03 8.02
C TYR A 144 1.66 -17.89 8.15
N TYR A 145 2.86 -18.03 7.61
CA TYR A 145 3.85 -16.95 7.65
C TYR A 145 3.43 -15.75 6.81
N ALA A 146 2.78 -15.98 5.66
CA ALA A 146 2.22 -14.92 4.85
C ALA A 146 1.10 -14.16 5.60
N SER A 147 0.25 -14.85 6.38
CA SER A 147 -0.79 -14.18 7.16
C SER A 147 -0.20 -13.38 8.33
N LEU A 148 0.78 -13.95 9.04
CA LEU A 148 1.52 -13.25 10.10
C LEU A 148 2.23 -12.00 9.55
N GLY A 149 2.89 -12.15 8.39
CA GLY A 149 3.54 -11.05 7.68
C GLY A 149 2.54 -9.97 7.25
N ARG A 150 1.37 -10.33 6.72
CA ARG A 150 0.31 -9.36 6.38
C ARG A 150 -0.18 -8.59 7.61
N LEU A 151 -0.30 -9.25 8.76
CA LEU A 151 -0.73 -8.61 10.01
C LEU A 151 0.33 -7.62 10.53
N MET A 152 1.61 -7.98 10.40
CA MET A 152 2.72 -7.06 10.69
C MET A 152 2.74 -5.88 9.73
N LEU A 153 2.56 -6.12 8.43
CA LEU A 153 2.57 -5.06 7.42
C LEU A 153 1.40 -4.10 7.62
N SER A 154 0.19 -4.58 7.92
CA SER A 154 -0.97 -3.70 8.13
C SER A 154 -0.87 -2.84 9.39
N SER A 155 -0.08 -3.24 10.38
CA SER A 155 0.13 -2.44 11.59
C SER A 155 1.06 -1.24 11.39
N ILE A 156 1.96 -1.29 10.40
CA ILE A 156 2.97 -0.25 10.14
C ILE A 156 2.82 0.45 8.79
N PHE A 157 2.18 -0.19 7.81
CA PHE A 157 1.93 0.37 6.48
C PHE A 157 0.46 0.67 6.26
N VAL A 158 0.20 1.66 5.42
CA VAL A 158 -1.13 1.98 4.87
C VAL A 158 -1.00 2.13 3.36
N ILE A 159 -2.07 1.79 2.63
CA ILE A 159 -2.17 2.07 1.20
C ILE A 159 -2.67 3.50 1.05
N SER A 160 -1.85 4.37 0.47
CA SER A 160 -2.24 5.74 0.14
C SER A 160 -2.28 5.93 -1.38
N VAL A 161 -3.21 6.76 -1.84
CA VAL A 161 -3.30 7.16 -3.27
C VAL A 161 -2.39 8.36 -3.49
N ARG A 162 -1.58 8.31 -4.54
CA ARG A 162 -0.68 9.40 -4.91
C ARG A 162 -1.30 10.32 -5.96
N ASP A 163 -0.75 11.52 -6.04
CA ASP A 163 -1.04 12.45 -7.12
C ASP A 163 -0.73 11.86 -8.49
N CYS A 164 -1.67 12.07 -9.41
CA CYS A 164 -1.47 11.84 -10.81
C CYS A 164 -0.84 13.09 -11.43
N ILE A 165 0.48 13.05 -11.63
CA ILE A 165 1.23 14.10 -12.32
C ILE A 165 1.21 13.79 -13.83
N PRO A 166 0.64 14.65 -14.68
CA PRO A 166 0.68 14.47 -16.13
C PRO A 166 2.13 14.56 -16.63
N ASP A 167 2.46 13.84 -17.72
CA ASP A 167 3.83 13.73 -18.22
C ASP A 167 4.46 15.10 -18.57
N SER A 168 3.64 16.11 -18.89
CA SER A 168 4.08 17.49 -19.15
C SER A 168 4.58 18.25 -17.90
N GLU A 169 4.22 17.80 -16.70
CA GLU A 169 4.58 18.41 -15.41
C GLU A 169 5.61 17.57 -14.64
N ARG A 170 6.03 16.42 -15.19
CA ARG A 170 7.07 15.60 -14.57
C ARG A 170 8.41 16.36 -14.66
N PRO A 171 9.13 16.59 -13.56
CA PRO A 171 10.44 17.20 -13.64
C PRO A 171 11.30 16.36 -14.58
N SER A 172 11.79 16.99 -15.66
CA SER A 172 12.86 16.41 -16.47
C SER A 172 14.03 16.20 -15.51
N ILE A 173 14.33 14.93 -15.23
CA ILE A 173 15.62 14.57 -14.67
C ILE A 173 16.58 14.78 -15.85
N ASP A 174 16.93 16.03 -16.11
CA ASP A 174 18.10 16.32 -16.93
C ASP A 174 19.31 15.86 -16.11
N SER A 175 20.02 14.93 -16.74
CA SER A 175 21.27 14.27 -16.39
C SER A 175 22.36 15.16 -15.83
#